data_AF-A0A1M4RXB4-F1
#
_entry.id   AF-A0A1M4RXB4-F1
#
_cell.length_a   1.000
_cell.length_b   1.000
_cell.length_c   1.000
_cell.angle_alpha   90.00
_cell.angle_beta   90.00
_cell.angle_gamma   90.00
#
_symmetry.space_group_name_H-M   'P 1'
#
loop_
_entity.id
_entity.type
_entity.pdbx_description
1 polymer ?
#
loop_
_entity_poly.entity_id
_entity_poly.type
_entity_poly.pdbx_seq_one_letter_code
_entity_poly.pdbx_strand_id
1 'polypeptide(L)'
;MKTVQSQSRGSRTREPGRAIRWWWGRAAAALCLVTSLAACGLINGSDETTQPPETPLADEMICGVFPNRDLQNILGFDTYWYSYSTSPTENVSTGASGYSYRCDMESARDPFGLIEIRYGIDSTLSPSAGQPVLFDEIPTAFPDTARETSFEGVEGEGWVWTDGVEIYVAWRYDDTQVLLARLTYWGPEEDLDEQVERFHTVLEPALAQIPELASATSTRVVVPSPTPVAEDTATGNDD
;
A
#
# COMPACT_ATOMS: atom_id res chain seq x y z
N MET A 1 -40.88 -41.62 38.13
CA MET A 1 -40.00 -42.01 39.26
C MET A 1 -38.65 -42.36 38.67
N LYS A 2 -37.52 -41.70 38.92
CA LYS A 2 -37.04 -40.87 40.04
C LYS A 2 -36.43 -39.54 39.56
N THR A 3 -36.48 -38.57 40.45
CA THR A 3 -36.02 -37.18 40.37
C THR A 3 -34.68 -37.03 41.09
N VAL A 4 -33.74 -36.21 40.59
CA VAL A 4 -32.66 -35.54 41.36
C VAL A 4 -32.25 -34.27 40.58
N GLN A 5 -32.80 -33.08 40.89
CA GLN A 5 -32.19 -31.94 41.62
C GLN A 5 -30.72 -31.61 41.25
N SER A 6 -30.46 -30.54 40.49
CA SER A 6 -30.34 -29.12 40.91
C SER A 6 -29.13 -28.81 41.82
N GLN A 7 -28.13 -28.11 41.27
CA GLN A 7 -27.39 -27.10 42.02
C GLN A 7 -26.94 -25.97 41.08
N SER A 8 -27.46 -24.77 41.35
CA SER A 8 -26.95 -23.50 40.83
C SER A 8 -25.83 -22.99 41.73
N ARG A 9 -25.07 -22.01 41.19
CA ARG A 9 -24.55 -20.79 41.85
C ARG A 9 -23.07 -20.59 41.58
N GLY A 10 -22.75 -19.46 40.93
CA GLY A 10 -21.36 -19.01 40.83
C GLY A 10 -21.09 -17.92 39.79
N SER A 11 -21.91 -16.87 39.77
CA SER A 11 -21.55 -15.61 39.10
C SER A 11 -20.26 -15.04 39.71
N ARG A 12 -19.23 -14.82 38.90
CA ARG A 12 -18.10 -13.96 39.28
C ARG A 12 -17.74 -13.06 38.10
N THR A 13 -18.29 -11.85 38.17
CA THR A 13 -17.80 -10.66 37.48
C THR A 13 -16.31 -10.45 37.74
N ARG A 14 -15.56 -10.14 36.69
CA ARG A 14 -14.33 -9.35 36.78
C ARG A 14 -14.26 -8.43 35.57
N GLU A 15 -14.37 -7.16 35.90
CA GLU A 15 -14.25 -5.98 35.03
C GLU A 15 -12.87 -5.82 34.38
N PRO A 16 -12.76 -4.92 33.39
CA PRO A 16 -11.67 -4.84 32.43
C PRO A 16 -10.51 -3.99 32.95
N GLY A 17 -9.34 -4.12 32.33
CA GLY A 17 -8.32 -3.09 32.41
C GLY A 17 -6.91 -3.59 32.18
N ARG A 18 -6.35 -3.24 31.01
CA ARG A 18 -5.10 -2.48 30.98
C ARG A 18 -4.85 -1.86 29.61
N ALA A 19 -5.20 -0.58 29.51
CA ALA A 19 -4.63 0.35 28.55
C ALA A 19 -3.11 0.42 28.75
N ILE A 20 -2.35 0.21 27.66
CA ILE A 20 -0.91 0.38 27.65
C ILE A 20 -0.64 1.86 27.34
N ARG A 21 -0.46 2.64 28.41
CA ARG A 21 0.01 4.02 28.38
C ARG A 21 1.48 4.05 27.96
N TRP A 22 1.77 4.63 26.80
CA TRP A 22 3.12 5.01 26.39
C TRP A 22 3.62 6.15 27.28
N TRP A 23 4.75 5.93 27.95
CA TRP A 23 5.38 6.87 28.87
C TRP A 23 6.20 7.92 28.12
N TRP A 24 5.84 9.19 28.30
CA TRP A 24 6.76 10.32 28.15
C TRP A 24 7.51 10.51 29.46
N GLY A 25 8.85 10.49 29.42
CA GLY A 25 9.72 10.74 30.56
C GLY A 25 10.85 11.69 30.21
N ARG A 26 10.62 13.00 30.42
CA ARG A 26 11.69 14.00 30.59
C ARG A 26 12.24 13.91 32.01
N ALA A 27 13.55 13.91 32.18
CA ALA A 27 14.18 14.27 33.45
C ALA A 27 15.44 15.12 33.18
N ALA A 28 15.40 16.34 33.70
CA ALA A 28 16.49 17.29 33.74
C ALA A 28 17.41 17.01 34.93
N ALA A 29 18.71 17.18 34.74
CA ALA A 29 19.65 17.49 35.82
C ALA A 29 20.78 18.35 35.27
N ALA A 30 21.04 19.44 35.97
CA ALA A 30 21.90 20.56 35.57
C ALA A 30 23.15 20.68 36.46
N LEU A 31 24.09 21.51 35.99
CA LEU A 31 25.28 22.11 36.65
C LEU A 31 26.53 21.19 36.76
N CYS A 32 27.75 21.60 36.37
CA CYS A 32 28.40 22.92 36.48
C CYS A 32 29.44 23.22 35.37
N LEU A 33 29.68 24.54 35.22
CA LEU A 33 30.52 25.30 34.27
C LEU A 33 32.04 25.04 34.33
N VAL A 34 32.72 25.18 33.17
CA VAL A 34 33.90 26.09 33.00
C VAL A 34 33.92 26.64 31.57
N THR A 35 34.17 27.95 31.48
CA THR A 35 34.26 28.83 30.32
C THR A 35 35.50 28.61 29.43
N SER A 36 35.31 28.60 28.11
CA SER A 36 36.34 28.98 27.13
C SER A 36 35.70 29.79 26.00
N LEU A 37 36.17 31.03 25.82
CA LEU A 37 35.82 31.91 24.71
C LEU A 37 36.40 31.36 23.41
N ALA A 38 35.54 31.13 22.41
CA ALA A 38 35.91 31.18 21.00
C ALA A 38 34.75 31.81 20.24
N ALA A 39 34.96 33.04 19.76
CA ALA A 39 34.06 33.69 18.83
C ALA A 39 34.19 32.99 17.46
N CYS A 40 33.13 32.30 17.04
CA CYS A 40 32.89 31.92 15.67
C CYS A 40 31.45 32.31 15.35
N GLY A 41 31.27 32.93 14.18
CA GLY A 41 30.07 33.66 13.80
C GLY A 41 28.77 32.86 13.87
N LEU A 42 27.70 33.62 14.11
CA LEU A 42 26.32 33.25 13.87
C LEU A 42 26.18 32.60 12.48
N ILE A 43 26.05 31.29 12.45
CA ILE A 43 25.35 30.58 11.39
C ILE A 43 24.13 30.00 12.08
N ASN A 44 23.02 30.74 12.03
CA ASN A 44 21.70 30.17 12.20
C ASN A 44 21.47 29.24 11.00
N GLY A 45 22.05 28.04 11.06
CA GLY A 45 21.60 26.92 10.27
C GLY A 45 20.31 26.43 10.91
N SER A 46 19.19 27.04 10.53
CA SER A 46 17.96 26.27 10.52
C SER A 46 18.26 25.06 9.63
N ASP A 47 18.35 23.87 10.21
CA ASP A 47 18.13 22.63 9.48
C ASP A 47 16.66 22.66 9.00
N GLU A 48 16.40 23.51 8.01
CA GLU A 48 15.31 23.30 7.10
C GLU A 48 15.71 22.04 6.36
N THR A 49 15.17 20.92 6.81
CA THR A 49 15.15 19.70 6.02
C THR A 49 14.41 20.10 4.74
N THR A 50 15.15 20.51 3.72
CA THR A 50 14.62 20.70 2.37
C THR A 50 14.12 19.34 1.96
N GLN A 51 12.81 19.12 2.16
CA GLN A 51 12.12 18.00 1.56
C GLN A 51 12.44 18.08 0.06
N PRO A 52 12.99 17.01 -0.56
CA PRO A 52 13.15 17.01 -2.00
C PRO A 52 11.77 17.31 -2.62
N PRO A 53 11.70 18.14 -3.67
CA PRO A 53 10.44 18.46 -4.31
C PRO A 53 9.83 17.16 -4.82
N GLU A 54 8.67 16.84 -4.26
CA GLU A 54 7.76 15.77 -4.64
C GLU A 54 7.14 16.08 -6.01
N THR A 55 7.98 16.20 -7.04
CA THR A 55 7.48 16.37 -8.40
C THR A 55 6.97 15.00 -8.84
N PRO A 56 5.67 14.84 -9.14
CA PRO A 56 5.15 13.57 -9.63
C PRO A 56 5.88 13.17 -10.91
N LEU A 57 6.00 11.87 -11.15
CA LEU A 57 6.58 11.35 -12.39
C LEU A 57 5.79 11.85 -13.60
N ALA A 58 6.50 12.10 -14.70
CA ALA A 58 5.91 12.58 -15.95
C ALA A 58 5.58 11.45 -16.95
N ASP A 59 5.92 10.20 -16.62
CA ASP A 59 5.60 9.01 -17.41
C ASP A 59 4.10 8.96 -17.72
N GLU A 60 3.74 8.68 -18.97
CA GLU A 60 2.33 8.56 -19.37
C GLU A 60 1.68 7.30 -18.76
N MET A 61 2.44 6.19 -18.69
CA MET A 61 2.00 4.89 -18.18
C MET A 61 2.89 4.43 -17.03
N ILE A 62 2.31 4.31 -15.84
CA ILE A 62 2.95 3.76 -14.64
C ILE A 62 2.80 2.24 -14.64
N CYS A 63 3.90 1.54 -14.35
CA CYS A 63 3.98 0.07 -14.39
C CYS A 63 3.47 -0.59 -15.69
N GLY A 64 3.46 0.15 -16.80
CA GLY A 64 3.03 -0.32 -18.11
C GLY A 64 1.51 -0.48 -18.30
N VAL A 65 0.68 -0.31 -17.26
CA VAL A 65 -0.78 -0.57 -17.34
C VAL A 65 -1.65 0.54 -16.77
N PHE A 66 -1.09 1.43 -15.94
CA PHE A 66 -1.87 2.51 -15.31
C PHE A 66 -1.58 3.84 -16.01
N PRO A 67 -2.57 4.48 -16.66
CA PRO A 67 -2.42 5.86 -17.09
C PRO A 67 -2.13 6.74 -15.88
N ASN A 68 -1.00 7.43 -15.88
CA ASN A 68 -0.60 8.30 -14.76
C ASN A 68 -1.64 9.40 -14.50
N ARG A 69 -2.27 9.88 -15.59
CA ARG A 69 -3.36 10.84 -15.52
C ARG A 69 -4.56 10.33 -14.73
N ASP A 70 -4.87 9.04 -14.79
CA ASP A 70 -6.03 8.46 -14.10
C ASP A 70 -5.71 8.21 -12.62
N LEU A 71 -4.48 7.76 -12.32
CA LEU A 71 -3.95 7.72 -10.95
C LEU A 71 -4.10 9.10 -10.29
N GLN A 72 -3.73 10.18 -10.97
CA GLN A 72 -3.82 11.53 -10.42
C GLN A 72 -5.25 12.07 -10.34
N ASN A 73 -6.05 11.96 -11.41
CA ASN A 73 -7.34 12.65 -11.48
C ASN A 73 -8.49 11.87 -10.85
N ILE A 74 -8.45 10.54 -10.87
CA ILE A 74 -9.50 9.68 -10.33
C ILE A 74 -9.16 9.32 -8.88
N LEU A 75 -7.96 8.77 -8.67
CA LEU A 75 -7.55 8.31 -7.35
C LEU A 75 -6.95 9.43 -6.50
N GLY A 76 -6.29 10.43 -7.09
CA GLY A 76 -5.51 11.43 -6.34
C GLY A 76 -4.12 10.93 -5.97
N PHE A 77 -3.65 9.86 -6.61
CA PHE A 77 -2.38 9.22 -6.36
C PHE A 77 -1.28 9.84 -7.24
N ASP A 78 -0.44 10.67 -6.63
CA ASP A 78 0.70 11.28 -7.31
C ASP A 78 1.90 10.35 -7.26
N THR A 79 2.14 9.55 -8.31
CA THR A 79 3.25 8.60 -8.32
C THR A 79 4.61 9.33 -8.30
N TYR A 80 5.48 8.98 -7.37
CA TYR A 80 6.86 9.51 -7.31
C TYR A 80 7.94 8.45 -7.51
N TRP A 81 7.59 7.17 -7.45
CA TRP A 81 8.47 6.05 -7.71
C TRP A 81 7.65 4.87 -8.21
N TYR A 82 8.19 4.08 -9.15
CA TYR A 82 7.64 2.76 -9.44
C TYR A 82 8.68 1.76 -9.93
N SER A 83 8.39 0.49 -9.73
CA SER A 83 9.11 -0.65 -10.29
C SER A 83 8.11 -1.68 -10.76
N TYR A 84 8.35 -2.28 -11.93
CA TYR A 84 7.60 -3.45 -12.33
C TYR A 84 8.46 -4.50 -13.03
N SER A 85 7.99 -5.73 -13.01
CA SER A 85 8.63 -6.84 -13.71
C SER A 85 7.63 -7.85 -14.23
N THR A 86 7.96 -8.46 -15.36
CA THR A 86 7.26 -9.59 -15.95
C THR A 86 8.20 -10.76 -16.17
N SER A 87 7.74 -11.98 -15.91
CA SER A 87 8.50 -13.20 -16.18
C SER A 87 7.61 -14.43 -16.27
N PRO A 88 7.99 -15.46 -17.06
CA PRO A 88 7.44 -16.80 -16.87
C PRO A 88 7.66 -17.29 -15.44
N THR A 89 6.72 -18.06 -14.92
CA THR A 89 6.81 -18.66 -13.59
C THR A 89 6.32 -20.11 -13.61
N GLU A 90 6.80 -20.91 -12.67
CA GLU A 90 6.45 -22.31 -12.51
C GLU A 90 6.35 -22.67 -11.03
N ASN A 91 5.28 -23.36 -10.65
CA ASN A 91 5.14 -23.93 -9.33
C ASN A 91 5.71 -25.35 -9.38
N VAL A 92 6.92 -25.50 -8.85
CA VAL A 92 7.66 -26.77 -8.86
C VAL A 92 6.94 -27.93 -8.15
N SER A 93 6.00 -27.62 -7.24
CA SER A 93 5.27 -28.63 -6.47
C SER A 93 4.07 -29.17 -7.24
N THR A 94 3.38 -28.32 -7.99
CA THR A 94 2.18 -28.68 -8.76
C THR A 94 2.47 -28.94 -10.24
N GLY A 95 3.62 -28.46 -10.75
CA GLY A 95 3.97 -28.46 -12.17
C GLY A 95 3.19 -27.42 -12.99
N ALA A 96 2.44 -26.52 -12.33
CA ALA A 96 1.73 -25.45 -13.00
C ALA A 96 2.71 -24.41 -13.53
N SER A 97 2.53 -23.99 -14.78
CA SER A 97 3.30 -22.92 -15.41
C SER A 97 2.38 -21.77 -15.78
N GLY A 98 2.94 -20.56 -15.81
CA GLY A 98 2.22 -19.35 -16.16
C GLY A 98 3.16 -18.16 -16.24
N TYR A 99 2.63 -16.99 -15.92
CA TYR A 99 3.35 -15.73 -15.96
C TYR A 99 3.22 -15.01 -14.62
N SER A 100 4.15 -14.11 -14.39
CA SER A 100 4.17 -13.27 -13.21
C SER A 100 4.24 -11.83 -13.66
N TYR A 101 3.47 -10.99 -12.99
CA TYR A 101 3.59 -9.55 -13.08
C TYR A 101 3.63 -9.00 -11.65
N ARG A 102 4.61 -8.14 -11.38
CA ARG A 102 4.76 -7.44 -10.12
C ARG A 102 4.91 -5.97 -10.43
N CYS A 103 4.10 -5.13 -9.78
CA CYS A 103 4.25 -3.68 -9.78
C CYS A 103 4.21 -3.18 -8.34
N ASP A 104 5.14 -2.29 -8.02
CA ASP A 104 5.18 -1.52 -6.79
C ASP A 104 5.30 -0.04 -7.19
N MET A 105 4.41 0.81 -6.68
CA MET A 105 4.48 2.25 -6.91
C MET A 105 4.11 3.04 -5.65
N GLU A 106 4.87 4.08 -5.35
CA GLU A 106 4.68 4.88 -4.13
C GLU A 106 4.14 6.28 -4.47
N SER A 107 3.37 6.87 -3.55
CA SER A 107 2.79 8.20 -3.71
C SER A 107 3.62 9.29 -3.04
N ALA A 108 3.75 10.42 -3.73
CA ALA A 108 4.43 11.61 -3.23
C ALA A 108 3.58 12.37 -2.21
N ARG A 109 2.27 12.09 -2.11
CA ARG A 109 1.34 12.90 -1.33
C ARG A 109 0.48 12.09 -0.38
N ASP A 110 0.30 12.65 0.81
CA ASP A 110 -0.79 12.26 1.69
C ASP A 110 -2.14 12.44 0.95
N PRO A 111 -3.09 11.52 1.13
CA PRO A 111 -3.12 10.46 2.14
C PRO A 111 -2.60 9.09 1.68
N PHE A 112 -1.95 9.00 0.52
CA PHE A 112 -1.62 7.71 -0.11
C PHE A 112 -0.20 7.25 0.20
N GLY A 113 -0.04 5.94 0.35
CA GLY A 113 1.27 5.31 0.56
C GLY A 113 1.78 4.60 -0.68
N LEU A 114 1.21 3.43 -0.93
CA LEU A 114 1.75 2.44 -1.87
C LEU A 114 0.61 1.72 -2.59
N ILE A 115 0.79 1.52 -3.90
CA ILE A 115 0.02 0.54 -4.67
C ILE A 115 0.94 -0.65 -4.97
N GLU A 116 0.52 -1.85 -4.59
CA GLU A 116 1.19 -3.09 -4.96
C GLU A 116 0.26 -3.98 -5.77
N ILE A 117 0.75 -4.47 -6.91
CA ILE A 117 0.07 -5.46 -7.74
C ILE A 117 0.93 -6.71 -7.83
N ARG A 118 0.32 -7.87 -7.57
CA ARG A 118 0.93 -9.19 -7.70
C ARG A 118 0.02 -10.05 -8.54
N TYR A 119 0.52 -10.52 -9.68
CA TYR A 119 -0.15 -11.47 -10.56
C TYR A 119 0.71 -12.73 -10.66
N GLY A 120 0.08 -13.90 -10.52
CA GLY A 120 0.80 -15.17 -10.62
C GLY A 120 -0.09 -16.40 -10.52
N ILE A 121 0.57 -17.56 -10.56
CA ILE A 121 -0.04 -18.90 -10.58
C ILE A 121 -0.48 -19.42 -9.20
N ASP A 122 -0.05 -18.79 -8.11
CA ASP A 122 -0.37 -19.25 -6.76
C ASP A 122 -1.67 -18.63 -6.28
N SER A 123 -2.68 -19.45 -5.97
CA SER A 123 -3.97 -19.00 -5.41
C SER A 123 -3.88 -18.46 -3.98
N THR A 124 -2.68 -18.47 -3.39
CA THR A 124 -2.40 -17.94 -2.07
C THR A 124 -2.02 -16.47 -2.18
N LEU A 125 -2.84 -15.61 -1.58
CA LEU A 125 -2.65 -14.17 -1.55
C LEU A 125 -2.01 -13.78 -0.21
N SER A 126 -1.09 -12.83 -0.23
CA SER A 126 -0.41 -12.34 0.98
C SER A 126 -0.82 -10.89 1.25
N PRO A 127 -1.93 -10.65 1.97
CA PRO A 127 -2.22 -9.32 2.51
C PRO A 127 -1.11 -8.90 3.49
N SER A 128 -0.89 -7.59 3.64
CA SER A 128 0.21 -7.05 4.46
C SER A 128 0.08 -7.45 5.94
N ALA A 129 -1.17 -7.54 6.42
CA ALA A 129 -1.52 -7.98 7.75
C ALA A 129 -2.09 -9.41 7.70
N GLY A 130 -1.59 -10.26 8.60
CA GLY A 130 -2.15 -11.59 8.81
C GLY A 130 -1.36 -12.74 8.17
N GLN A 131 -2.06 -13.87 7.99
CA GLN A 131 -1.51 -15.05 7.32
C GLN A 131 -1.89 -15.02 5.84
N PRO A 132 -1.09 -15.65 4.97
CA PRO A 132 -1.50 -15.86 3.59
C PRO A 132 -2.87 -16.54 3.53
N VAL A 133 -3.73 -16.08 2.62
CA VAL A 133 -5.13 -16.51 2.48
C VAL A 133 -5.33 -17.11 1.10
N LEU A 134 -6.08 -18.21 1.01
CA LEU A 134 -6.49 -18.75 -0.29
C LEU A 134 -7.58 -17.85 -0.89
N PHE A 135 -7.58 -17.70 -2.22
CA PHE A 135 -8.58 -16.89 -2.91
C PHE A 135 -10.03 -17.22 -2.49
N ASP A 136 -10.39 -18.50 -2.42
CA ASP A 136 -11.74 -18.95 -2.04
C ASP A 136 -12.05 -18.76 -0.55
N GLU A 137 -11.05 -18.50 0.28
CA GLU A 137 -11.19 -18.29 1.73
C GLU A 137 -11.31 -16.81 2.11
N ILE A 138 -11.11 -15.87 1.18
CA ILE A 138 -11.24 -14.42 1.41
C ILE A 138 -12.54 -14.05 2.16
N PRO A 139 -13.75 -14.47 1.75
CA PRO A 139 -14.99 -14.13 2.46
C PRO A 139 -15.06 -14.73 3.88
N THR A 140 -14.32 -15.80 4.16
CA THR A 140 -14.24 -16.38 5.50
C THR A 140 -13.19 -15.68 6.36
N ALA A 141 -12.08 -15.24 5.76
CA ALA A 141 -11.00 -14.53 6.44
C ALA A 141 -11.40 -13.08 6.79
N PHE A 142 -12.19 -12.43 5.93
CA PHE A 142 -12.63 -11.03 6.06
C PHE A 142 -14.17 -10.92 5.97
N PRO A 143 -14.93 -11.58 6.86
CA PRO A 143 -16.39 -11.71 6.73
C PRO A 143 -17.13 -10.37 6.79
N ASP A 144 -16.56 -9.39 7.49
CA ASP A 144 -17.21 -8.10 7.71
C ASP A 144 -17.06 -7.17 6.50
N THR A 145 -15.92 -7.21 5.79
CA THR A 145 -15.57 -6.26 4.74
C THR A 145 -15.52 -6.86 3.34
N ALA A 146 -15.31 -8.16 3.18
CA ALA A 146 -15.22 -8.79 1.86
C ALA A 146 -16.56 -8.81 1.12
N ARG A 147 -16.53 -8.38 -0.14
CA ARG A 147 -17.66 -8.37 -1.07
C ARG A 147 -17.21 -8.91 -2.41
N GLU A 148 -18.09 -9.68 -3.06
CA GLU A 148 -17.88 -10.07 -4.45
C GLU A 148 -17.87 -8.81 -5.32
N THR A 149 -17.00 -8.81 -6.33
CA THR A 149 -16.91 -7.71 -7.30
C THR A 149 -16.74 -8.26 -8.71
N SER A 150 -17.10 -7.43 -9.68
CA SER A 150 -16.94 -7.68 -11.11
C SER A 150 -16.38 -6.42 -11.77
N PHE A 151 -15.63 -6.60 -12.86
CA PHE A 151 -15.09 -5.53 -13.68
C PHE A 151 -15.66 -5.65 -15.09
N GLU A 152 -16.13 -4.54 -15.67
CA GLU A 152 -16.71 -4.60 -17.00
C GLU A 152 -15.64 -4.97 -18.04
N GLY A 153 -15.93 -5.98 -18.87
CA GLY A 153 -15.01 -6.42 -19.92
C GLY A 153 -13.80 -7.23 -19.44
N VAL A 154 -13.75 -7.63 -18.17
CA VAL A 154 -12.75 -8.56 -17.63
C VAL A 154 -13.45 -9.84 -17.22
N GLU A 155 -13.12 -10.95 -17.90
CA GLU A 155 -13.62 -12.27 -17.52
C GLU A 155 -12.90 -12.77 -16.25
N GLY A 156 -13.68 -13.39 -15.36
CA GLY A 156 -13.21 -13.90 -14.08
C GLY A 156 -14.13 -13.53 -12.93
N GLU A 157 -13.61 -13.68 -11.73
CA GLU A 157 -14.32 -13.36 -10.48
C GLU A 157 -13.38 -12.68 -9.50
N GLY A 158 -13.95 -11.87 -8.60
CA GLY A 158 -13.13 -11.07 -7.70
C GLY A 158 -13.77 -10.80 -6.35
N TRP A 159 -12.90 -10.37 -5.44
CA TRP A 159 -13.24 -9.90 -4.12
C TRP A 159 -12.65 -8.51 -3.91
N VAL A 160 -13.42 -7.63 -3.28
CA VAL A 160 -12.94 -6.37 -2.73
C VAL A 160 -13.13 -6.38 -1.22
N TRP A 161 -12.15 -5.88 -0.47
CA TRP A 161 -12.25 -5.74 0.98
C TRP A 161 -11.32 -4.66 1.50
N THR A 162 -11.54 -4.25 2.73
CA THR A 162 -10.67 -3.35 3.48
C THR A 162 -10.15 -4.03 4.74
N ASP A 163 -8.92 -3.70 5.11
CA ASP A 163 -8.31 -4.11 6.37
C ASP A 163 -7.36 -3.02 6.88
N GLY A 164 -7.74 -2.36 7.98
CA GLY A 164 -7.01 -1.21 8.51
C GLY A 164 -6.91 -0.06 7.51
N VAL A 165 -5.69 0.25 7.06
CA VAL A 165 -5.38 1.35 6.12
C VAL A 165 -5.29 0.86 4.68
N GLU A 166 -5.74 -0.35 4.41
CA GLU A 166 -5.53 -1.01 3.13
C GLU A 166 -6.85 -1.34 2.45
N ILE A 167 -6.88 -1.04 1.16
CA ILE A 167 -7.94 -1.42 0.24
C ILE A 167 -7.38 -2.51 -0.66
N TYR A 168 -8.11 -3.61 -0.77
CA TYR A 168 -7.70 -4.78 -1.51
C TYR A 168 -8.67 -5.12 -2.63
N VAL A 169 -8.11 -5.55 -3.76
CA VAL A 169 -8.84 -6.22 -4.84
C VAL A 169 -8.11 -7.52 -5.15
N ALA A 170 -8.81 -8.64 -5.06
CA ALA A 170 -8.36 -9.92 -5.60
C ALA A 170 -9.15 -10.25 -6.86
N TRP A 171 -8.46 -10.77 -7.87
CA TRP A 171 -9.08 -11.21 -9.11
C TRP A 171 -8.55 -12.59 -9.51
N ARG A 172 -9.43 -13.50 -9.89
CA ARG A 172 -9.09 -14.80 -10.47
C ARG A 172 -9.54 -14.83 -11.93
N TYR A 173 -8.59 -14.99 -12.83
CA TYR A 173 -8.85 -15.11 -14.26
C TYR A 173 -9.24 -16.55 -14.62
N ASP A 174 -9.88 -16.73 -15.78
CA ASP A 174 -10.30 -18.05 -16.28
C ASP A 174 -9.14 -19.03 -16.50
N ASP A 175 -7.93 -18.51 -16.71
CA ASP A 175 -6.70 -19.29 -16.85
C ASP A 175 -6.11 -19.75 -15.50
N THR A 176 -6.86 -19.56 -14.41
CA THR A 176 -6.54 -19.92 -13.01
C THR A 176 -5.42 -19.11 -12.36
N GLN A 177 -4.83 -18.12 -13.05
CA GLN A 177 -3.92 -17.18 -12.43
C GLN A 177 -4.72 -16.16 -11.61
N VAL A 178 -4.11 -15.70 -10.52
CA VAL A 178 -4.74 -14.75 -9.61
C VAL A 178 -3.92 -13.47 -9.53
N LEU A 179 -4.62 -12.39 -9.23
CA LEU A 179 -4.06 -11.09 -8.96
C LEU A 179 -4.50 -10.62 -7.57
N LEU A 180 -3.55 -10.04 -6.82
CA LEU A 180 -3.81 -9.23 -5.65
C LEU A 180 -3.32 -7.80 -5.93
N ALA A 181 -4.24 -6.86 -5.84
CA ALA A 181 -3.96 -5.43 -5.81
C ALA A 181 -4.21 -4.90 -4.40
N ARG A 182 -3.32 -4.01 -3.97
CA ARG A 182 -3.41 -3.33 -2.68
C ARG A 182 -3.15 -1.86 -2.86
N LEU A 183 -3.93 -1.03 -2.17
CA LEU A 183 -3.71 0.39 -1.99
C LEU A 183 -3.62 0.72 -0.49
N THR A 184 -2.56 1.42 -0.08
CA THR A 184 -2.45 2.00 1.27
C THR A 184 -3.00 3.43 1.30
N TYR A 185 -3.98 3.67 2.17
CA TYR A 185 -4.70 4.93 2.35
C TYR A 185 -4.79 5.31 3.84
N TRP A 186 -4.19 6.44 4.21
CA TRP A 186 -4.21 6.99 5.57
C TRP A 186 -5.20 8.14 5.76
N GLY A 187 -6.12 8.31 4.81
CA GLY A 187 -7.09 9.38 4.86
C GLY A 187 -8.26 9.09 5.81
N PRO A 188 -9.24 10.00 5.86
CA PRO A 188 -10.42 9.84 6.69
C PRO A 188 -11.22 8.57 6.36
N GLU A 189 -11.76 7.93 7.40
CA GLU A 189 -12.58 6.72 7.25
C GLU A 189 -13.90 7.01 6.51
N GLU A 190 -14.45 8.22 6.64
CA GLU A 190 -15.67 8.61 5.92
C GLU A 190 -15.52 8.65 4.39
N ASP A 191 -14.29 8.77 3.88
CA ASP A 191 -14.00 8.77 2.44
C ASP A 191 -13.64 7.36 1.93
N LEU A 192 -13.52 6.36 2.81
CA LEU A 192 -12.99 5.02 2.47
C LEU A 192 -13.81 4.33 1.37
N ASP A 193 -15.14 4.35 1.48
CA ASP A 193 -16.02 3.75 0.48
C ASP A 193 -15.82 4.41 -0.90
N GLU A 194 -15.65 5.74 -0.94
CA GLU A 194 -15.36 6.46 -2.18
C GLU A 194 -13.98 6.07 -2.73
N GLN A 195 -12.98 5.89 -1.87
CA GLN A 195 -11.65 5.47 -2.31
C GLN A 195 -11.63 4.03 -2.83
N VAL A 196 -12.48 3.15 -2.29
CA VAL A 196 -12.66 1.79 -2.84
C VAL A 196 -13.14 1.87 -4.28
N GLU A 197 -14.17 2.68 -4.56
CA GLU A 197 -14.72 2.85 -5.91
C GLU A 197 -13.73 3.52 -6.88
N ARG A 198 -12.97 4.52 -6.41
CA ARG A 198 -11.92 5.17 -7.22
C ARG A 198 -10.79 4.20 -7.54
N PHE A 199 -10.37 3.38 -6.57
CA PHE A 199 -9.34 2.37 -6.79
C PHE A 199 -9.82 1.30 -7.77
N HIS A 200 -11.06 0.83 -7.62
CA HIS A 200 -11.73 -0.08 -8.56
C HIS A 200 -11.71 0.50 -9.99
N THR A 201 -12.14 1.75 -10.16
CA THR A 201 -12.17 2.44 -11.47
C THR A 201 -10.79 2.48 -12.15
N VAL A 202 -9.71 2.74 -11.39
CA VAL A 202 -8.35 2.78 -11.95
C VAL A 202 -7.79 1.39 -12.22
N LEU A 203 -8.22 0.38 -11.46
CA LEU A 203 -7.81 -1.02 -11.64
C LEU A 203 -8.46 -1.69 -12.84
N GLU A 204 -9.71 -1.38 -13.14
CA GLU A 204 -10.48 -2.02 -14.23
C GLU A 204 -9.69 -2.15 -15.55
N PRO A 205 -9.17 -1.06 -16.15
CA PRO A 205 -8.41 -1.17 -17.39
C PRO A 205 -7.07 -1.90 -17.21
N ALA A 206 -6.47 -1.86 -16.02
CA ALA A 206 -5.22 -2.55 -15.75
C ALA A 206 -5.43 -4.07 -15.68
N LEU A 207 -6.51 -4.54 -15.04
CA LEU A 207 -6.85 -5.96 -14.96
C LEU A 207 -7.01 -6.58 -16.35
N ALA A 208 -7.61 -5.87 -17.31
CA ALA A 208 -7.73 -6.34 -18.68
C ALA A 208 -6.37 -6.52 -19.39
N GLN A 209 -5.38 -5.68 -19.07
CA GLN A 209 -4.09 -5.62 -19.79
C GLN A 209 -3.00 -6.49 -19.15
N ILE A 210 -3.07 -6.74 -17.85
CA ILE A 210 -2.01 -7.43 -17.10
C ILE A 210 -1.69 -8.83 -17.66
N PRO A 211 -2.66 -9.71 -17.98
CA PRO A 211 -2.34 -11.03 -18.52
C PRO A 211 -1.52 -10.97 -19.82
N GLU A 212 -1.89 -10.09 -20.73
CA GLU A 212 -1.15 -9.89 -21.99
C GLU A 212 0.26 -9.35 -21.71
N LEU A 213 0.38 -8.31 -20.88
CA LEU A 213 1.67 -7.73 -20.51
C LEU A 213 2.58 -8.75 -19.80
N ALA A 214 2.03 -9.57 -18.90
CA ALA A 214 2.77 -10.59 -18.17
C ALA A 214 3.31 -11.69 -19.09
N SER A 215 2.54 -12.04 -20.13
CA SER A 215 2.91 -13.05 -21.14
C SER A 215 3.93 -12.58 -22.17
N ALA A 216 4.14 -11.27 -22.27
CA ALA A 216 5.09 -10.66 -23.18
C ALA A 216 6.54 -10.93 -22.78
N THR A 217 7.48 -10.28 -23.48
CA THR A 217 8.91 -10.40 -23.18
C THR A 217 9.19 -10.04 -21.73
N SER A 218 9.92 -10.94 -21.05
CA SER A 218 10.36 -10.72 -19.68
C SER A 218 11.05 -9.38 -19.53
N THR A 219 10.55 -8.58 -18.59
CA THR A 219 10.93 -7.18 -18.44
C THR A 219 11.17 -6.87 -16.97
N ARG A 220 12.08 -5.93 -16.70
CA ARG A 220 12.24 -5.31 -15.39
C ARG A 220 12.52 -3.82 -15.59
N VAL A 221 11.69 -3.00 -14.99
CA VAL A 221 11.80 -1.54 -15.03
C VAL A 221 11.80 -1.01 -13.60
N VAL A 222 12.68 -0.05 -13.33
CA VAL A 222 12.71 0.72 -12.10
C VAL A 222 12.86 2.17 -12.50
N VAL A 223 11.90 3.01 -12.12
CA VAL A 223 11.95 4.45 -12.32
C VAL A 223 12.15 5.11 -10.96
N PRO A 224 13.34 5.69 -10.70
CA PRO A 224 13.63 6.35 -9.43
C PRO A 224 12.87 7.67 -9.32
N SER A 225 12.78 8.19 -8.10
CA SER A 225 12.18 9.50 -7.85
C SER A 225 12.96 10.64 -8.51
N PRO A 226 12.27 11.71 -8.96
CA PRO A 226 12.95 12.86 -9.55
C PRO A 226 13.90 13.52 -8.54
N THR A 227 15.11 13.85 -8.99
CA THR A 227 16.04 14.66 -8.20
C THR A 227 15.61 16.14 -8.28
N PRO A 228 15.58 16.88 -7.16
CA PRO A 228 15.44 18.35 -7.19
C PRO A 228 16.41 18.99 -8.17
N VAL A 229 15.89 19.82 -9.08
CA VAL A 229 16.72 20.78 -9.81
C VAL A 229 16.94 21.97 -8.87
N ALA A 230 18.17 22.22 -8.44
CA ALA A 230 18.51 23.43 -7.71
C ALA A 230 18.28 24.64 -8.63
N GLU A 231 17.46 25.61 -8.22
CA GLU A 231 17.34 26.89 -8.91
C GLU A 231 18.70 27.61 -8.86
N ASP A 232 19.33 27.74 -10.03
CA ASP A 232 20.60 28.43 -10.21
C ASP A 232 20.37 29.93 -10.03
N THR A 233 20.50 30.42 -8.80
CA THR A 233 20.37 31.85 -8.48
C THR A 233 21.66 32.57 -8.84
N ALA A 234 21.94 32.71 -10.13
CA ALA A 234 23.01 33.56 -10.62
C ALA A 234 22.51 35.01 -10.76
N THR A 235 22.33 35.71 -9.64
CA THR A 235 22.36 37.18 -9.62
C THR A 235 23.82 37.63 -9.50
N GLY A 236 24.53 37.66 -10.63
CA GLY A 236 25.76 38.42 -10.77
C GLY A 236 25.42 39.86 -11.14
N ASN A 237 25.15 40.71 -10.15
CA ASN A 237 25.33 42.15 -10.29
C ASN A 237 26.72 42.48 -9.72
N ASP A 238 27.66 42.80 -10.59
CA ASP A 238 28.87 43.53 -10.20
C ASP A 238 28.85 44.90 -10.90
N ASP A 239 28.84 45.94 -10.06
CA ASP A 239 29.14 47.35 -10.36
C ASP A 239 30.65 47.54 -10.64
#